data_AF-A0A4Y2K0D1-F1
#
_entry.id   AF-A0A4Y2K0D1-F1
#
_cell.length_a   1.000
_cell.length_b   1.000
_cell.length_c   1.000
_cell.angle_alpha   90.00
_cell.angle_beta   90.00
_cell.angle_gamma   90.00
#
_symmetry.space_group_name_H-M   'P 1'
#
loop_
_entity.id
_entity.type
_entity.pdbx_description
1 polymer ?
#
loop_
_entity_poly.entity_id
_entity_poly.type
_entity_poly.pdbx_seq_one_letter_code
_entity_poly.pdbx_strand_id
1 'polypeptide(L)'
;MATVQQKAGLCFHESKSIVTVQRLFRLEYRNFQSPRKNSIKRWYEQFKGTGNVHHREGTGRPSVSDEVAERMREIFTQLAHTKA
;
A
#
# COMPACT_ATOMS: atom_id res chain seq x y z
N MET A 1 -5.37 -14.04 2.01
CA MET A 1 -6.54 -13.55 2.76
C MET A 1 -6.72 -12.09 2.39
N ALA A 2 -7.91 -11.68 1.91
CA ALA A 2 -8.16 -10.27 1.57
C ALA A 2 -8.03 -9.40 2.83
N THR A 3 -7.41 -8.22 2.72
CA THR A 3 -7.25 -7.37 3.90
C THR A 3 -8.59 -6.83 4.37
N VAL A 4 -8.66 -6.58 5.67
CA VAL A 4 -9.81 -5.98 6.35
C VAL A 4 -10.26 -4.68 5.65
N GLN A 5 -9.31 -3.93 5.08
CA GLN A 5 -9.56 -2.69 4.34
C GLN A 5 -10.14 -2.94 2.95
N GLN A 6 -9.63 -3.94 2.22
CA GLN A 6 -10.20 -4.34 0.92
C GLN A 6 -11.64 -4.81 1.08
N LYS A 7 -11.91 -5.62 2.11
CA LYS A 7 -13.27 -6.09 2.40
C LYS A 7 -14.21 -4.93 2.71
N ALA A 8 -13.76 -3.96 3.51
CA ALA A 8 -14.53 -2.74 3.80
C ALA A 8 -14.81 -1.90 2.54
N GLY A 9 -13.82 -1.77 1.63
CA GLY A 9 -13.99 -1.09 0.35
C GLY A 9 -15.00 -1.79 -0.56
N LEU A 10 -14.95 -3.11 -0.65
CA LEU A 10 -15.89 -3.92 -1.42
C LEU A 10 -17.31 -3.82 -0.86
N CYS A 11 -17.49 -3.98 0.45
CA CYS A 11 -18.78 -3.81 1.09
C CYS A 11 -19.36 -2.40 0.87
N PHE A 12 -18.51 -1.37 0.79
CA PHE A 12 -18.96 -0.02 0.49
C PHE A 12 -19.37 0.13 -0.98
N HIS A 13 -18.65 -0.49 -1.92
CA HIS A 13 -19.02 -0.51 -3.32
C HIS A 13 -20.41 -1.15 -3.54
N GLU A 14 -20.64 -2.29 -2.89
CA GLU A 14 -21.88 -3.06 -2.99
C GLU A 14 -23.06 -2.36 -2.28
N SER A 15 -22.89 -1.99 -1.01
CA SER A 15 -23.98 -1.42 -0.21
C SER A 15 -24.19 0.08 -0.40
N LYS A 16 -23.18 0.79 -0.93
CA LYS A 16 -23.11 2.27 -1.00
C LYS A 16 -23.41 2.97 0.34
N SER A 17 -23.26 2.25 1.46
CA SER A 17 -23.67 2.71 2.79
C SER A 17 -22.55 2.50 3.81
N ILE A 18 -22.15 3.61 4.44
CA ILE A 18 -21.09 3.64 5.45
C ILE A 18 -21.56 2.93 6.73
N VAL A 19 -22.83 3.09 7.09
CA VAL A 19 -23.43 2.44 8.27
C VAL A 19 -23.43 0.93 8.10
N THR A 20 -23.74 0.44 6.89
CA THR A 20 -23.72 -0.98 6.56
C THR A 20 -22.31 -1.55 6.67
N VAL A 21 -21.31 -0.87 6.11
CA VAL A 21 -19.89 -1.28 6.22
C VAL A 21 -19.45 -1.35 7.69
N GLN A 22 -19.78 -0.34 8.49
CA GLN A 22 -19.44 -0.33 9.91
C GLN A 22 -20.12 -1.45 10.70
N ARG A 23 -21.37 -1.79 10.37
CA ARG A 23 -22.13 -2.87 11.01
C ARG A 23 -21.56 -4.25 10.67
N LEU A 24 -21.24 -4.49 9.40
CA LEU A 24 -20.56 -5.72 8.95
C LEU A 24 -19.19 -5.87 9.63
N PHE A 25 -18.44 -4.77 9.72
CA PHE A 25 -17.14 -4.75 10.37
C PHE A 25 -17.23 -5.14 11.85
N ARG A 26 -18.23 -4.61 12.57
CA ARG A 26 -18.47 -4.97 13.97
C ARG A 26 -18.87 -6.43 14.13
N LEU A 27 -19.66 -6.96 13.20
CA LEU A 27 -20.10 -8.36 13.23
C LEU A 27 -18.90 -9.30 13.05
N GLU A 28 -18.04 -9.00 12.09
CA GLU A 28 -16.97 -9.91 11.68
C GLU A 28 -15.70 -9.77 12.51
N TYR A 29 -15.38 -8.55 12.96
CA TYR A 29 -14.15 -8.27 13.67
C TYR A 29 -14.33 -7.99 15.16
N ARG A 30 -15.54 -8.16 15.73
CA ARG A 30 -16.04 -8.06 17.13
C ARG A 30 -15.28 -7.22 18.18
N ASN A 31 -13.96 -7.33 18.25
CA ASN A 31 -13.03 -6.58 19.10
C ASN A 31 -12.32 -5.40 18.40
N PHE A 32 -12.45 -5.23 17.08
CA PHE A 32 -11.85 -4.11 16.37
C PHE A 32 -12.74 -2.88 16.37
N GLN A 33 -12.13 -1.72 16.58
CA GLN A 33 -12.83 -0.45 16.44
C GLN A 33 -13.29 -0.27 14.99
N SER A 34 -14.57 0.04 14.84
CA SER A 34 -15.18 0.24 13.52
C SER A 34 -14.49 1.41 12.80
N PRO A 35 -14.17 1.26 11.50
CA PRO A 35 -13.47 2.29 10.75
C PRO A 35 -14.29 3.57 10.65
N ARG A 36 -13.59 4.71 10.67
CA ARG A 36 -14.21 6.03 10.55
C ARG A 36 -14.70 6.26 9.12
N LYS A 37 -15.71 7.14 8.98
CA LYS A 37 -16.30 7.55 7.70
C LYS A 37 -15.23 7.92 6.65
N ASN A 38 -14.23 8.70 7.06
CA ASN A 38 -13.17 9.19 6.18
C ASN A 38 -12.22 8.07 5.74
N SER A 39 -11.95 7.09 6.61
CA SER A 39 -11.14 5.91 6.28
C SER A 39 -11.83 5.05 5.22
N ILE A 40 -13.13 4.80 5.38
CA ILE A 40 -13.93 4.02 4.43
C ILE A 40 -13.95 4.68 3.04
N LYS A 41 -14.17 6.00 2.99
CA LYS A 41 -14.11 6.75 1.73
C LYS A 41 -12.74 6.68 1.07
N ARG A 42 -11.66 6.89 1.84
CA ARG A 42 -10.28 6.83 1.31
C ARG A 42 -9.98 5.46 0.72
N TRP A 43 -10.35 4.39 1.41
CA TRP A 43 -10.17 3.02 0.93
C TRP A 43 -10.94 2.76 -0.36
N TYR A 44 -12.18 3.26 -0.45
CA TYR A 44 -12.97 3.13 -1.67
C TYR A 44 -12.34 3.85 -2.87
N GLU A 45 -11.88 5.09 -2.69
CA GLU A 45 -11.22 5.83 -3.78
C GLU A 45 -9.90 5.16 -4.21
N GLN A 46 -9.10 4.68 -3.26
CA GLN A 46 -7.88 3.92 -3.55
C GLN A 46 -8.18 2.62 -4.31
N PHE A 47 -9.21 1.89 -3.87
CA PHE A 47 -9.66 0.67 -4.53
C PHE A 47 -10.14 0.94 -5.96
N LYS A 48 -10.91 2.01 -6.18
CA LYS A 48 -11.40 2.40 -7.51
C LYS A 48 -10.27 2.77 -8.46
N GLY A 49 -9.23 3.44 -7.96
CA GLY A 49 -8.08 3.86 -8.78
C GLY A 49 -7.05 2.75 -9.05
N THR A 50 -6.76 1.92 -8.04
CA THR A 50 -5.61 0.98 -8.08
C THR A 50 -6.03 -0.50 -8.08
N GLY A 51 -7.31 -0.80 -7.81
CA GLY A 51 -7.77 -2.15 -7.49
C GLY A 51 -7.25 -2.67 -6.14
N ASN A 52 -6.61 -1.80 -5.36
CA ASN A 52 -5.83 -2.14 -4.17
C ASN A 52 -6.03 -1.06 -3.09
N VAL A 53 -6.11 -1.47 -1.82
CA VAL A 53 -6.24 -0.59 -0.65
C VAL A 53 -4.98 -0.57 0.23
N HIS A 54 -4.00 -1.44 -0.05
CA HIS A 54 -2.75 -1.49 0.68
C HIS A 54 -2.02 -0.16 0.57
N HIS A 55 -1.30 0.16 1.64
CA HIS A 55 -0.32 1.24 1.60
C HIS A 55 0.65 0.93 0.45
N ARG A 56 0.70 1.82 -0.54
CA ARG A 56 1.71 1.74 -1.59
C ARG A 56 3.06 1.82 -0.89
N GLU A 57 3.92 0.83 -1.07
CA GLU A 57 5.31 0.98 -0.62
C GLU A 57 5.83 2.25 -1.26
N GLY A 58 6.18 3.22 -0.41
CA GLY A 58 6.95 4.34 -0.88
C GLY A 58 8.27 3.73 -1.33
N THR A 59 8.61 3.90 -2.60
CA THR A 59 10.01 3.83 -3.00
C THR A 59 10.70 4.86 -2.12
N GLY A 60 11.33 4.41 -1.03
CA GLY A 60 11.97 5.30 -0.08
C GLY A 60 12.87 6.28 -0.82
N ARG A 61 13.20 7.40 -0.19
CA ARG A 61 14.20 8.30 -0.76
C ARG A 61 15.47 7.47 -1.02
N PRO A 62 15.97 7.38 -2.26
CA PRO A 62 17.21 6.65 -2.53
C PRO A 62 18.30 7.22 -1.63
N SER A 63 18.95 6.36 -0.84
CA SER A 63 20.01 6.79 0.08
C SER A 63 21.18 7.45 -0.65
N VAL A 64 21.31 7.17 -1.95
CA VAL A 64 22.37 7.60 -2.85
C VAL A 64 21.74 7.90 -4.21
N SER A 65 22.19 8.93 -4.93
CA SER A 65 21.73 9.20 -6.29
C SER A 65 22.22 8.11 -7.25
N ASP A 66 21.45 7.83 -8.30
CA ASP A 66 21.80 6.81 -9.30
C ASP A 66 23.19 7.05 -9.91
N GLU A 67 23.57 8.32 -10.08
CA GLU A 67 24.90 8.75 -10.55
C GLU A 67 26.05 8.27 -9.64
N VAL A 68 25.89 8.37 -8.32
CA VAL A 68 26.91 7.93 -7.37
C VAL A 68 26.96 6.41 -7.28
N ALA A 69 25.80 5.75 -7.42
CA ALA A 69 25.72 4.29 -7.46
C ALA A 69 26.38 3.71 -8.72
N GLU A 70 26.17 4.33 -9.88
CA GLU A 70 26.85 3.97 -11.14
C GLU A 70 28.36 4.19 -11.06
N ARG A 71 28.80 5.33 -10.51
CA ARG A 71 30.24 5.59 -10.32
C ARG A 71 30.92 4.53 -9.47
N MET A 72 30.28 4.08 -8.38
CA MET A 72 30.82 2.99 -7.57
C MET A 72 30.90 1.68 -8.36
N ARG A 73 29.85 1.33 -9.12
CA ARG A 73 29.85 0.13 -9.97
C ARG A 73 31.00 0.16 -10.98
N GLU A 74 31.22 1.29 -11.64
CA GLU A 74 32.29 1.46 -12.62
C GLU A 74 33.68 1.29 -12.01
N ILE A 75 33.94 1.87 -10.82
CA ILE A 75 35.19 1.71 -10.08
C ILE A 75 35.44 0.22 -9.74
N PHE A 76 34.42 -0.49 -9.26
CA PHE A 76 34.54 -1.91 -8.95
C PHE A 76 34.84 -2.77 -10.20
N THR A 77 34.22 -2.45 -11.34
CA THR A 77 34.49 -3.13 -12.61
C THR A 77 35.90 -2.84 -13.10
N GLN A 78 36.36 -1.59 -13.08
CA GLN A 78 37.74 -1.24 -13.49
C GLN A 78 38.80 -1.93 -12.62
N LEU A 79 38.56 -2.03 -11.31
CA LEU A 79 39.46 -2.71 -10.37
C LEU A 79 39.52 -4.23 -10.60
N ALA A 80 38.41 -4.84 -11.02
CA ALA A 80 38.36 -6.26 -11.36
C ALA A 80 39.13 -6.58 -12.65
N HIS A 81 39.11 -5.66 -13.63
CA HIS A 81 39.82 -5.82 -14.90
C HIS A 81 41.34 -5.56 -14.79
N THR A 82 41.79 -4.83 -13.77
CA THR A 82 43.22 -4.52 -13.54
C THR A 82 43.92 -5.56 -12.66
N LYS A 83 43.19 -6.53 -12.10
CA LYS A 83 43.73 -7.62 -11.27
C LYS A 83 43.80 -8.98 -11.99
N ALA A 84 43.53 -9.01 -13.29
CA ALA A 84 43.71 -10.18 -14.17
C ALA A 84 44.99 -10.03 -14.99
#